data_AF-A0AAN7JEW4-F1
#
_entry.id   AF-A0AAN7JEW4-F1
#
_cell.length_a   1.000
_cell.length_b   1.000
_cell.length_c   1.000
_cell.angle_alpha   90.00
_cell.angle_beta   90.00
_cell.angle_gamma   90.00
#
_symmetry.space_group_name_H-M   'P 1'
#
loop_
_entity.id
_entity.type
_entity.pdbx_description
1 polymer ?
#
loop_
_entity_poly.entity_id
_entity_poly.type
_entity_poly.pdbx_seq_one_letter_code
_entity_poly.pdbx_strand_id
1 'polypeptide(L)'
;MICELSVLTEISAGAVSEQTTTTTSYDHKSSSSKKCKFAGCQKGARGATGLGRTAYCKGPGGGRRCQHLGCTKSAEGKTDYCIAHGGGRRCSHPGGCAKAARGKSGLCIRHGGGKRCKMDCCTCSAEGQLGLCISHGGGRRCQFSNCNKGAQSSTMYCKAHGGGKRCIFAGCTKGAEGSTPLCKGHGDMPEECPWRYKFLCRPWWREAMRGGGLHKECPWPH
;
A
#
# COMPACT_ATOMS: atom_id res chain seq x y z
N MET A 1 47.84 -8.66 16.56
CA MET A 1 47.33 -7.28 16.72
C MET A 1 45.91 -7.38 17.27
N ILE A 2 45.70 -7.91 18.49
CA ILE A 2 45.73 -7.19 19.78
C ILE A 2 45.47 -5.69 19.63
N CYS A 3 44.24 -5.26 19.94
CA CYS A 3 43.94 -3.90 20.38
C CYS A 3 43.29 -4.03 21.76
N GLU A 4 44.12 -3.72 22.76
CA GLU A 4 43.84 -3.68 24.19
C GLU A 4 42.80 -2.61 24.56
N LEU A 5 42.18 -2.89 25.70
CA LEU A 5 41.20 -2.11 26.44
C LEU A 5 41.88 -1.01 27.27
N SER A 6 41.25 0.16 27.39
CA SER A 6 41.22 1.09 28.55
C SER A 6 40.59 2.39 28.03
N VAL A 7 39.65 3.07 28.69
CA VAL A 7 39.71 3.60 30.05
C VAL A 7 38.29 3.74 30.61
N LEU A 8 38.15 3.44 31.91
CA LEU A 8 36.99 3.64 32.76
C LEU A 8 36.71 5.14 32.96
N THR A 9 35.43 5.54 32.99
CA THR A 9 35.01 6.77 33.66
C THR A 9 33.70 6.51 34.40
N GLU A 10 33.78 6.67 35.72
CA GLU A 10 32.73 6.57 36.72
C GLU A 10 31.58 7.55 36.45
N ILE A 11 30.32 7.12 36.57
CA ILE A 11 29.18 8.04 36.71
C ILE A 11 28.27 7.54 37.83
N SER A 12 28.20 8.34 38.90
CA SER A 12 27.39 8.16 40.10
C SER A 12 25.89 8.28 39.85
N ALA A 13 25.11 7.68 40.75
CA ALA A 13 23.65 7.66 40.75
C ALA A 13 23.01 8.92 41.36
N GLY A 14 21.87 9.33 40.79
CA GLY A 14 20.69 9.79 41.54
C GLY A 14 20.45 11.30 41.70
N ALA A 15 19.38 11.80 41.07
CA ALA A 15 18.35 12.65 41.70
C ALA A 15 17.14 12.86 40.76
N VAL A 16 15.95 12.86 41.35
CA VAL A 16 14.61 13.05 40.76
C VAL A 16 14.20 14.54 40.91
N SER A 17 13.13 14.96 40.21
CA SER A 17 12.45 16.29 40.17
C SER A 17 12.90 17.22 39.03
N GLU A 18 12.06 17.93 38.27
CA GLU A 18 10.62 18.29 38.35
C GLU A 18 10.05 18.45 36.93
N GLN A 19 8.75 18.18 36.77
CA GLN A 19 8.02 18.44 35.53
C GLN A 19 7.58 19.91 35.49
N THR A 20 8.27 20.75 34.72
CA THR A 20 7.75 22.07 34.31
C THR A 20 6.97 21.91 33.01
N THR A 21 5.65 21.96 33.11
CA THR A 21 4.72 22.08 31.99
C THR A 21 4.89 23.44 31.32
N THR A 22 5.89 23.57 30.45
CA THR A 22 5.91 24.64 29.46
C THR A 22 4.84 24.31 28.41
N THR A 23 3.69 24.96 28.55
CA THR A 23 2.71 25.16 27.50
C THR A 23 3.37 25.87 26.33
N THR A 24 4.09 25.10 25.51
CA THR A 24 4.40 25.49 24.14
C THR A 24 3.10 25.36 23.37
N SER A 25 2.37 26.47 23.28
CA SER A 25 1.32 26.67 22.28
C SER A 25 1.95 26.53 20.91
N TYR A 26 2.01 25.29 20.41
CA TYR A 26 2.26 25.01 19.02
C TYR A 26 1.09 25.62 18.25
N ASP A 27 1.36 26.65 17.45
CA ASP A 27 0.48 27.05 16.38
C ASP A 27 0.29 25.85 15.44
N HIS A 28 -0.78 25.08 15.66
CA HIS A 28 -1.34 24.22 14.63
C HIS A 28 -1.82 25.14 13.52
N LYS A 29 -0.92 25.48 12.61
CA LYS A 29 -1.24 26.07 11.32
C LYS A 29 -2.08 25.03 10.57
N SER A 30 -3.37 25.05 10.86
CA SER A 30 -4.40 24.18 10.30
C SER A 30 -4.48 24.48 8.81
N SER A 31 -3.66 23.77 8.03
CA SER A 31 -3.81 23.65 6.60
C SER A 31 -5.14 22.94 6.38
N SER A 32 -6.24 23.70 6.33
CA SER A 32 -7.57 23.17 6.03
C SER A 32 -7.52 22.40 4.71
N SER A 33 -7.49 21.08 4.81
CA SER A 33 -7.52 20.21 3.64
C SER A 33 -8.91 20.32 3.04
N LYS A 34 -9.08 21.19 2.05
CA LYS A 34 -10.38 21.40 1.38
C LYS A 34 -10.88 20.06 0.84
N LYS A 35 -12.13 19.70 1.17
CA LYS A 35 -12.78 18.49 0.67
C LYS A 35 -13.01 18.61 -0.85
N CYS A 36 -12.97 17.48 -1.54
CA CYS A 36 -13.30 17.41 -2.95
C CYS A 36 -14.76 17.84 -3.18
N LYS A 37 -14.99 18.78 -4.10
CA LYS A 37 -16.32 19.29 -4.47
C LYS A 37 -17.13 18.35 -5.37
N PHE A 38 -16.58 17.18 -5.75
CA PHE A 38 -17.35 16.15 -6.45
C PHE A 38 -18.41 15.56 -5.51
N ALA A 39 -19.67 15.49 -5.96
CA ALA A 39 -20.79 14.99 -5.17
C ALA A 39 -20.48 13.59 -4.60
N GLY A 40 -20.64 13.42 -3.28
CA GLY A 40 -20.37 12.16 -2.58
C GLY A 40 -18.88 11.82 -2.38
N CYS A 41 -17.93 12.69 -2.74
CA CYS A 41 -16.50 12.40 -2.60
C CYS A 41 -15.93 12.85 -1.25
N GLN A 42 -15.65 11.90 -0.35
CA GLN A 42 -15.00 12.18 0.94
C GLN A 42 -13.48 12.39 0.84
N LYS A 43 -12.89 12.36 -0.36
CA LYS A 43 -11.44 12.55 -0.55
C LYS A 43 -11.09 14.03 -0.47
N GLY A 44 -9.88 14.35 0.00
CA GLY A 44 -9.35 15.72 -0.05
C GLY A 44 -9.10 16.19 -1.48
N ALA A 45 -9.42 17.45 -1.76
CA ALA A 45 -9.05 18.15 -2.99
C ALA A 45 -7.52 18.37 -3.04
N ARG A 46 -6.93 18.34 -4.24
CA ARG A 46 -5.48 18.57 -4.40
C ARG A 46 -5.19 20.03 -4.76
N GLY A 47 -4.25 20.65 -4.06
CA GLY A 47 -3.53 21.84 -4.54
C GLY A 47 -3.21 22.89 -3.47
N ALA A 48 -1.93 22.97 -3.08
CA ALA A 48 -1.33 24.14 -2.42
C ALA A 48 -0.19 24.75 -3.26
N THR A 49 0.06 24.26 -4.49
CA THR A 49 1.22 24.64 -5.30
C THR A 49 0.80 25.35 -6.59
N GLY A 50 0.89 26.68 -6.57
CA GLY A 50 1.28 27.57 -7.68
C GLY A 50 0.44 27.67 -8.95
N LEU A 51 -0.22 26.61 -9.44
CA LEU A 51 -1.00 26.63 -10.68
C LEU A 51 -2.40 26.04 -10.46
N GLY A 52 -3.18 26.71 -9.62
CA GLY A 52 -4.60 26.43 -9.44
C GLY A 52 -4.92 25.46 -8.30
N ARG A 53 -5.74 25.94 -7.35
CA ARG A 53 -6.39 25.08 -6.36
C ARG A 53 -7.48 24.28 -7.08
N THR A 54 -7.21 23.02 -7.42
CA THR A 54 -8.27 22.19 -7.99
C THR A 54 -9.23 21.82 -6.87
N ALA A 55 -10.52 22.05 -7.09
CA ALA A 55 -11.56 21.73 -6.12
C ALA A 55 -11.84 20.21 -6.05
N TYR A 56 -11.13 19.40 -6.81
CA TYR A 56 -11.38 17.99 -7.02
C TYR A 56 -10.21 17.13 -6.55
N CYS A 57 -10.47 15.87 -6.23
CA CYS A 57 -9.43 14.90 -5.90
C CYS A 57 -8.89 14.23 -7.18
N LYS A 58 -7.83 13.40 -7.06
CA LYS A 58 -7.12 12.78 -8.19
C LYS A 58 -8.03 11.99 -9.16
N GLY A 59 -9.17 11.46 -8.68
CA GLY A 59 -10.12 10.68 -9.49
C GLY A 59 -10.86 11.55 -10.51
N PRO A 60 -11.79 12.43 -10.08
CA PRO A 60 -12.59 13.29 -10.95
C PRO A 60 -11.80 14.42 -11.64
N GLY A 61 -10.46 14.31 -11.71
CA GLY A 61 -9.63 15.23 -12.49
C GLY A 61 -8.91 16.33 -11.71
N GLY A 62 -8.78 16.21 -10.39
CA GLY A 62 -7.94 17.11 -9.60
C GLY A 62 -6.44 16.95 -9.91
N GLY A 63 -5.81 18.02 -10.39
CA GLY A 63 -4.38 18.15 -10.67
C GLY A 63 -4.04 18.36 -12.15
N ARG A 64 -2.80 18.79 -12.45
CA ARG A 64 -2.32 18.99 -13.82
C ARG A 64 -2.24 17.68 -14.61
N ARG A 65 -2.51 17.74 -15.92
CA ARG A 65 -2.44 16.61 -16.86
C ARG A 65 -1.15 16.67 -17.67
N CYS A 66 -0.73 15.51 -18.15
CA CYS A 66 0.38 15.40 -19.08
C CYS A 66 0.05 16.20 -20.35
N GLN A 67 0.93 17.11 -20.77
CA GLN A 67 0.79 17.90 -22.00
C GLN A 67 1.12 17.12 -23.29
N HIS A 68 1.49 15.85 -23.18
CA HIS A 68 1.76 15.03 -24.35
C HIS A 68 0.44 14.73 -25.08
N LEU A 69 0.44 14.91 -26.40
CA LEU A 69 -0.74 14.73 -27.25
C LEU A 69 -1.37 13.35 -27.00
N GLY A 70 -2.67 13.32 -26.69
CA GLY A 70 -3.42 12.09 -26.40
C GLY A 70 -3.18 11.47 -25.02
N CYS A 71 -2.38 12.07 -24.13
CA CYS A 71 -2.10 11.50 -22.81
C CYS A 71 -3.07 11.98 -21.72
N THR A 72 -3.91 11.07 -21.22
CA THR A 72 -4.87 11.38 -20.13
C THR A 72 -4.26 11.29 -18.72
N LYS A 73 -3.00 10.86 -18.62
CA LYS A 73 -2.30 10.63 -17.35
C LYS A 73 -2.03 11.95 -16.62
N SER A 74 -1.99 11.91 -15.28
CA SER A 74 -1.62 13.06 -14.46
C SER A 74 -0.15 13.43 -14.65
N ALA A 75 0.15 14.73 -14.65
CA ALA A 75 1.51 15.22 -14.61
C ALA A 75 2.13 15.00 -13.24
N GLU A 76 3.44 14.73 -13.20
CA GLU A 76 4.15 14.41 -11.96
C GLU A 76 4.82 15.66 -11.38
N GLY A 77 4.43 16.02 -10.15
CA GLY A 77 5.05 17.12 -9.40
C GLY A 77 4.94 18.49 -10.06
N LYS A 78 6.11 19.16 -10.23
CA LYS A 78 6.20 20.49 -10.84
C LYS A 78 6.21 20.46 -12.38
N THR A 79 6.41 19.31 -13.00
CA THR A 79 6.47 19.16 -14.47
C THR A 79 5.09 19.06 -15.08
N ASP A 80 4.98 19.33 -16.39
CA ASP A 80 3.74 19.21 -17.15
C ASP A 80 3.59 17.85 -17.87
N TYR A 81 4.51 16.92 -17.63
CA TYR A 81 4.49 15.58 -18.19
C TYR A 81 4.23 14.52 -17.12
N CYS A 82 3.72 13.35 -17.51
CA CYS A 82 3.62 12.19 -16.64
C CYS A 82 4.97 11.46 -16.56
N ILE A 83 5.11 10.54 -15.59
CA ILE A 83 6.36 9.78 -15.35
C ILE A 83 6.89 9.12 -16.63
N ALA A 84 6.00 8.58 -17.46
CA ALA A 84 6.34 7.92 -18.72
C ALA A 84 6.88 8.89 -19.78
N HIS A 85 6.41 10.14 -19.80
CA HIS A 85 6.78 11.16 -20.79
C HIS A 85 7.81 12.16 -20.23
N GLY A 86 8.68 11.76 -19.31
CA GLY A 86 9.71 12.67 -18.79
C GLY A 86 9.33 13.43 -17.51
N GLY A 87 8.10 13.31 -17.02
CA GLY A 87 7.64 13.97 -15.81
C GLY A 87 8.34 13.54 -14.51
N GLY A 88 8.44 14.46 -13.55
CA GLY A 88 9.07 14.26 -12.24
C GLY A 88 10.60 14.39 -12.24
N ARG A 89 11.23 14.23 -11.07
CA ARG A 89 12.70 14.30 -10.93
C ARG A 89 13.34 13.04 -11.49
N ARG A 90 14.45 13.19 -12.22
CA ARG A 90 15.24 12.08 -12.79
C ARG A 90 16.38 11.69 -11.86
N CYS A 91 16.89 10.48 -12.04
CA CYS A 91 17.97 9.93 -11.24
C CYS A 91 19.29 10.65 -11.57
N SER A 92 19.86 11.36 -10.60
CA SER A 92 21.13 12.10 -10.73
C SER A 92 22.38 11.20 -10.66
N HIS A 93 22.28 9.94 -11.11
CA HIS A 93 23.42 9.05 -11.09
C HIS A 93 24.40 9.44 -12.22
N PRO A 94 25.73 9.49 -11.96
CA PRO A 94 26.72 9.97 -12.93
C PRO A 94 26.66 9.28 -14.30
N GLY A 95 26.26 8.01 -14.36
CA GLY A 95 26.05 7.28 -15.61
C GLY A 95 24.77 7.61 -16.39
N GLY A 96 24.12 8.75 -16.16
CA GLY A 96 22.97 9.20 -16.98
C GLY A 96 21.73 8.30 -16.91
N CYS A 97 21.09 8.18 -15.73
CA CYS A 97 19.95 7.29 -15.56
C CYS A 97 18.59 7.95 -15.86
N ALA A 98 17.91 7.48 -16.90
CA ALA A 98 16.57 7.97 -17.29
C ALA A 98 15.45 7.62 -16.29
N LYS A 99 15.70 6.77 -15.29
CA LYS A 99 14.68 6.36 -14.30
C LYS A 99 14.31 7.53 -13.39
N ALA A 100 13.04 7.56 -12.96
CA ALA A 100 12.56 8.56 -12.01
C ALA A 100 13.24 8.39 -10.64
N ALA A 101 13.61 9.52 -10.04
CA ALA A 101 14.13 9.57 -8.68
C ALA A 101 13.01 9.32 -7.66
N ARG A 102 13.33 8.61 -6.58
CA ARG A 102 12.39 8.30 -5.51
C ARG A 102 12.76 9.03 -4.23
N GLY A 103 11.81 9.84 -3.73
CA GLY A 103 12.02 10.61 -2.50
C GLY A 103 12.91 11.83 -2.70
N LYS A 104 13.61 12.24 -1.63
CA LYS A 104 14.46 13.44 -1.61
C LYS A 104 15.89 13.20 -2.10
N SER A 105 16.34 11.94 -2.16
CA SER A 105 17.74 11.60 -2.48
C SER A 105 18.14 11.82 -3.94
N GLY A 106 17.21 12.15 -4.84
CA GLY A 106 17.53 12.41 -6.25
C GLY A 106 17.96 11.16 -7.03
N LEU A 107 17.92 9.97 -6.43
CA LEU A 107 18.33 8.71 -7.06
C LEU A 107 17.13 7.80 -7.29
N CYS A 108 17.21 6.91 -8.29
CA CYS A 108 16.21 5.87 -8.51
C CYS A 108 16.38 4.71 -7.53
N ILE A 109 15.37 3.84 -7.40
CA ILE A 109 15.38 2.70 -6.45
C ILE A 109 16.66 1.85 -6.58
N ARG A 110 17.07 1.53 -7.82
CA ARG A 110 18.28 0.75 -8.12
C ARG A 110 19.56 1.44 -7.65
N HIS A 111 19.62 2.77 -7.76
CA HIS A 111 20.79 3.56 -7.38
C HIS A 111 20.69 4.12 -5.95
N GLY A 112 19.88 3.52 -5.08
CA GLY A 112 19.78 3.96 -3.67
C GLY A 112 18.63 4.92 -3.35
N GLY A 113 17.74 5.21 -4.30
CA GLY A 113 16.56 6.05 -4.11
C GLY A 113 15.54 5.51 -3.11
N GLY A 114 14.92 6.39 -2.32
CA GLY A 114 13.90 6.03 -1.31
C GLY A 114 14.41 5.94 0.13
N LYS A 115 13.53 5.63 1.09
CA LYS A 115 13.92 5.40 2.49
C LYS A 115 14.64 4.04 2.58
N ARG A 116 15.80 4.00 3.25
CA ARG A 116 16.60 2.78 3.47
C ARG A 116 16.37 2.24 4.87
N CYS A 117 16.58 0.94 5.01
CA CYS A 117 16.58 0.29 6.31
C CYS A 117 17.61 0.96 7.23
N LYS A 118 17.21 1.25 8.47
CA LYS A 118 18.08 1.86 9.49
C LYS A 118 19.11 0.87 10.05
N MET A 119 18.85 -0.44 9.96
CA MET A 119 19.80 -1.47 10.38
C MET A 119 21.14 -1.35 9.64
N ASP A 120 22.24 -1.46 10.39
CA ASP A 120 23.60 -1.35 9.87
C ASP A 120 23.84 -2.35 8.72
N CYS A 121 24.53 -1.87 7.68
CA CYS A 121 24.85 -2.63 6.46
C CYS A 121 23.62 -3.15 5.66
N CYS A 122 22.39 -2.72 5.95
CA CYS A 122 21.22 -3.17 5.20
C CYS A 122 20.92 -2.28 3.98
N THR A 123 21.10 -2.81 2.77
CA THR A 123 20.79 -2.12 1.49
C THR A 123 19.31 -2.17 1.10
N CYS A 124 18.49 -2.87 1.89
CA CYS A 124 17.06 -3.03 1.61
C CYS A 124 16.29 -1.72 1.76
N SER A 125 15.16 -1.62 1.05
CA SER A 125 14.25 -0.48 1.19
C SER A 125 13.49 -0.60 2.51
N ALA A 126 13.36 0.52 3.22
CA ALA A 126 12.53 0.57 4.41
C ALA A 126 11.05 0.57 4.03
N GLU A 127 10.28 -0.20 4.78
CA GLU A 127 8.84 -0.34 4.61
C GLU A 127 8.12 0.27 5.82
N GLY A 128 7.28 1.27 5.58
CA GLY A 128 6.50 1.95 6.61
C GLY A 128 7.25 3.07 7.36
N GLN A 129 6.78 3.37 8.57
CA GLN A 129 7.25 4.52 9.37
C GLN A 129 8.54 4.22 10.15
N LEU A 130 8.75 2.97 10.53
CA LEU A 130 9.87 2.54 11.39
C LEU A 130 11.25 2.63 10.71
N GLY A 131 11.29 2.87 9.40
CA GLY A 131 12.56 2.97 8.68
C GLY A 131 13.31 1.65 8.60
N LEU A 132 12.65 0.50 8.79
CA LEU A 132 13.25 -0.84 8.70
C LEU A 132 12.70 -1.57 7.47
N CYS A 133 13.47 -2.49 6.91
CA CYS A 133 12.99 -3.36 5.81
C CYS A 133 12.14 -4.52 6.34
N ILE A 134 11.44 -5.23 5.45
CA ILE A 134 10.53 -6.33 5.82
C ILE A 134 11.21 -7.41 6.68
N SER A 135 12.47 -7.75 6.40
CA SER A 135 13.24 -8.73 7.19
C SER A 135 13.57 -8.21 8.59
N HIS A 136 13.89 -6.92 8.72
CA HIS A 136 14.23 -6.28 10.00
C HIS A 136 13.01 -5.70 10.73
N GLY A 137 11.80 -6.19 10.45
CA GLY A 137 10.60 -5.74 11.17
C GLY A 137 9.83 -4.57 10.53
N GLY A 138 10.24 -4.09 9.36
CA GLY A 138 9.54 -3.09 8.56
C GLY A 138 8.11 -3.50 8.18
N GLY A 139 7.20 -2.52 8.09
CA GLY A 139 5.77 -2.74 7.83
C GLY A 139 4.93 -3.01 9.08
N ARG A 140 3.60 -3.03 8.92
CA ARG A 140 2.67 -3.33 10.01
C ARG A 140 2.70 -4.81 10.35
N ARG A 141 2.79 -5.15 11.64
CA ARG A 141 2.81 -6.54 12.14
C ARG A 141 1.44 -6.93 12.68
N CYS A 142 1.20 -8.24 12.68
CA CYS A 142 -0.01 -8.81 13.26
C CYS A 142 -0.04 -8.49 14.77
N GLN A 143 -1.12 -7.90 15.26
CA GLN A 143 -1.29 -7.56 16.67
C GLN A 143 -1.62 -8.77 17.57
N PHE A 144 -1.84 -9.94 16.97
CA PHE A 144 -2.08 -11.18 17.70
C PHE A 144 -0.83 -11.60 18.51
N SER A 145 -1.03 -12.09 19.73
CA SER A 145 0.04 -12.49 20.64
C SER A 145 1.03 -13.44 19.96
N ASN A 146 2.33 -13.13 20.08
CA ASN A 146 3.43 -13.92 19.50
C ASN A 146 3.36 -14.14 17.97
N CYS A 147 2.67 -13.27 17.21
CA CYS A 147 2.60 -13.38 15.76
C CYS A 147 3.53 -12.41 15.02
N ASN A 148 4.64 -12.92 14.47
CA ASN A 148 5.59 -12.12 13.68
C ASN A 148 5.19 -11.91 12.20
N LYS A 149 4.00 -12.39 11.81
CA LYS A 149 3.52 -12.27 10.43
C LYS A 149 3.12 -10.84 10.10
N GLY A 150 3.34 -10.44 8.85
CA GLY A 150 2.90 -9.14 8.34
C GLY A 150 1.37 -9.00 8.40
N ALA A 151 0.90 -7.84 8.83
CA ALA A 151 -0.51 -7.50 8.77
C ALA A 151 -0.93 -7.28 7.31
N GLN A 152 -2.15 -7.70 6.98
CA GLN A 152 -2.68 -7.58 5.63
C GLN A 152 -3.47 -6.28 5.46
N SER A 153 -3.06 -5.47 4.48
CA SER A 153 -3.80 -4.26 4.09
C SER A 153 -4.00 -3.26 5.25
N SER A 154 -5.20 -2.69 5.38
CA SER A 154 -5.62 -1.78 6.44
C SER A 154 -5.87 -2.47 7.78
N THR A 155 -5.87 -3.80 7.84
CA THR A 155 -6.11 -4.55 9.08
C THR A 155 -4.83 -4.66 9.89
N MET A 156 -4.97 -4.83 11.21
CA MET A 156 -3.85 -5.06 12.14
C MET A 156 -3.50 -6.55 12.29
N TYR A 157 -4.11 -7.43 11.49
CA TYR A 157 -3.94 -8.87 11.61
C TYR A 157 -3.36 -9.48 10.33
N CYS A 158 -2.69 -10.62 10.44
CA CYS A 158 -2.24 -11.41 9.30
C CYS A 158 -3.40 -12.25 8.71
N LYS A 159 -3.20 -12.84 7.52
CA LYS A 159 -4.23 -13.66 6.84
C LYS A 159 -4.81 -14.77 7.73
N ALA A 160 -3.99 -15.38 8.58
CA ALA A 160 -4.43 -16.44 9.50
C ALA A 160 -5.31 -15.90 10.64
N HIS A 161 -4.99 -14.70 11.15
CA HIS A 161 -5.72 -14.05 12.25
C HIS A 161 -6.82 -13.10 11.74
N GLY A 162 -7.35 -13.33 10.53
CA GLY A 162 -8.48 -12.56 10.00
C GLY A 162 -8.11 -11.31 9.19
N GLY A 163 -6.83 -11.10 8.88
CA GLY A 163 -6.37 -10.00 8.05
C GLY A 163 -6.74 -10.14 6.57
N GLY A 164 -7.06 -9.00 5.94
CA GLY A 164 -7.42 -8.91 4.51
C GLY A 164 -8.94 -8.97 4.24
N LYS A 165 -9.33 -8.89 2.96
CA LYS A 165 -10.73 -9.00 2.56
C LYS A 165 -11.25 -10.42 2.77
N ARG A 166 -12.47 -10.55 3.27
CA ARG A 166 -13.13 -11.83 3.56
C ARG A 166 -14.14 -12.15 2.46
N CYS A 167 -14.40 -13.44 2.27
CA CYS A 167 -15.44 -13.87 1.37
C CYS A 167 -16.79 -13.31 1.83
N ILE A 168 -17.56 -12.73 0.90
CA ILE A 168 -18.90 -12.16 1.17
C ILE A 168 -19.94 -13.24 1.51
N PHE A 169 -19.69 -14.50 1.18
CA PHE A 169 -20.62 -15.59 1.43
C PHE A 169 -20.84 -15.79 2.94
N ALA A 170 -22.09 -15.79 3.37
CA ALA A 170 -22.47 -15.92 4.78
C ALA A 170 -21.87 -17.19 5.40
N GLY A 171 -21.22 -17.04 6.56
CA GLY A 171 -20.54 -18.14 7.26
C GLY A 171 -19.18 -18.54 6.68
N CYS A 172 -18.68 -17.89 5.63
CA CYS A 172 -17.38 -18.22 5.06
C CYS A 172 -16.23 -17.47 5.75
N THR A 173 -15.37 -18.22 6.46
CA THR A 173 -14.15 -17.68 7.09
C THR A 173 -12.92 -17.73 6.16
N LYS A 174 -13.13 -17.89 4.85
CA LYS A 174 -12.02 -17.90 3.89
C LYS A 174 -11.72 -16.48 3.41
N GLY A 175 -10.44 -16.19 3.17
CA GLY A 175 -10.00 -14.94 2.57
C GLY A 175 -10.47 -14.84 1.12
N ALA A 176 -10.81 -13.63 0.69
CA ALA A 176 -11.16 -13.35 -0.70
C ALA A 176 -9.90 -13.39 -1.59
N GLU A 177 -10.07 -13.78 -2.85
CA GLU A 177 -8.98 -13.96 -3.81
C GLU A 177 -8.78 -12.73 -4.70
N GLY A 178 -7.57 -12.17 -4.64
CA GLY A 178 -7.18 -11.00 -5.42
C GLY A 178 -8.08 -9.80 -5.16
N SER A 179 -8.65 -9.25 -6.24
CA SER A 179 -9.57 -8.12 -6.20
C SER A 179 -11.03 -8.52 -5.98
N THR A 180 -11.34 -9.81 -6.06
CA THR A 180 -12.72 -10.32 -5.93
C THR A 180 -13.18 -10.31 -4.47
N PRO A 181 -14.50 -10.26 -4.20
CA PRO A 181 -15.05 -10.41 -2.85
C PRO A 181 -15.26 -11.89 -2.46
N LEU A 182 -14.79 -12.85 -3.24
CA LEU A 182 -15.05 -14.28 -3.07
C LEU A 182 -13.75 -15.03 -2.80
N CYS A 183 -13.81 -16.10 -2.00
CA CYS A 183 -12.67 -17.00 -1.86
C CYS A 183 -12.56 -17.91 -3.09
N LYS A 184 -11.41 -18.58 -3.30
CA LYS A 184 -11.21 -19.56 -4.38
C LYS A 184 -12.42 -20.48 -4.58
N GLY A 185 -12.86 -21.14 -3.50
CA GLY A 185 -13.99 -22.07 -3.53
C GLY A 185 -15.38 -21.45 -3.80
N HIS A 186 -15.50 -20.12 -3.81
CA HIS A 186 -16.72 -19.39 -4.20
C HIS A 186 -16.53 -18.51 -5.45
N GLY A 187 -15.29 -18.30 -5.91
CA GLY A 187 -14.95 -17.43 -7.03
C GLY A 187 -14.81 -18.18 -8.37
N ASP A 188 -14.73 -19.51 -8.35
CA ASP A 188 -14.57 -20.35 -9.55
C ASP A 188 -15.91 -20.60 -10.28
N MET A 189 -16.73 -19.57 -10.54
CA MET A 189 -17.93 -19.69 -11.39
C MET A 189 -17.70 -18.92 -12.71
N PRO A 190 -17.81 -19.56 -13.89
CA PRO A 190 -17.79 -18.85 -15.16
C PRO A 190 -18.99 -17.89 -15.27
N GLU A 191 -18.79 -16.72 -15.86
CA GLU A 191 -19.81 -15.65 -15.95
C GLU A 191 -21.04 -16.02 -16.80
N GLU A 192 -20.98 -17.10 -17.58
CA GLU A 192 -22.04 -17.54 -18.50
C GLU A 192 -22.69 -18.86 -18.06
N CYS A 193 -23.16 -18.95 -16.81
CA CYS A 193 -24.03 -20.06 -16.42
C CYS A 193 -25.50 -19.63 -16.56
N PRO A 194 -26.26 -20.13 -17.56
CA PRO A 194 -27.64 -19.72 -17.83
C PRO A 194 -28.64 -20.15 -16.74
N TRP A 195 -28.20 -20.89 -15.72
CA TRP A 195 -29.04 -21.48 -14.69
C TRP A 195 -29.18 -20.57 -13.48
N ARG A 196 -30.39 -20.04 -13.29
CA ARG A 196 -30.77 -19.01 -12.30
C ARG A 196 -30.71 -19.48 -10.83
N TYR A 197 -30.49 -20.77 -10.57
CA TYR A 197 -30.46 -21.35 -9.22
C TYR A 197 -29.09 -21.96 -8.87
N LYS A 198 -28.18 -21.07 -8.45
CA LYS A 198 -26.75 -21.32 -8.15
C LYS A 198 -26.45 -22.34 -7.03
N PHE A 199 -27.46 -22.81 -6.29
CA PHE A 199 -27.27 -23.71 -5.14
C PHE A 199 -27.40 -25.21 -5.49
N LEU A 200 -28.16 -25.57 -6.54
CA LEU A 200 -28.46 -26.98 -6.87
C LEU A 200 -27.49 -27.60 -7.88
N CYS A 201 -26.88 -26.82 -8.78
CA CYS A 201 -25.91 -27.33 -9.77
C CYS A 201 -24.50 -27.61 -9.21
N ARG A 202 -24.22 -27.17 -7.99
CA ARG A 202 -22.87 -27.12 -7.40
C ARG A 202 -22.31 -28.45 -6.89
N PRO A 203 -23.12 -29.43 -6.43
CA PRO A 203 -22.65 -30.81 -6.19
C PRO A 203 -22.29 -31.52 -7.50
N TRP A 204 -23.17 -31.45 -8.50
CA TRP A 204 -23.02 -32.14 -9.78
C TRP A 204 -21.83 -31.62 -10.62
N TRP A 205 -21.64 -30.30 -10.73
CA TRP A 205 -20.49 -29.72 -11.45
C TRP A 205 -19.13 -30.15 -10.86
N ARG A 206 -19.06 -30.34 -9.54
CA ARG A 206 -17.85 -30.77 -8.83
C ARG A 206 -17.52 -32.25 -9.02
N GLU A 207 -18.50 -33.07 -9.38
CA GLU A 207 -18.31 -34.45 -9.80
C GLU A 207 -17.93 -34.53 -11.28
N ALA A 208 -18.57 -33.75 -12.14
CA ALA A 208 -18.25 -33.68 -13.57
C ALA A 208 -16.79 -33.30 -13.86
N MET A 209 -16.24 -32.32 -13.13
CA MET A 209 -14.84 -31.86 -13.30
C MET A 209 -13.77 -32.83 -12.77
N ARG A 210 -14.12 -33.77 -11.88
CA ARG A 210 -13.16 -34.71 -11.26
C ARG A 210 -12.91 -35.95 -12.10
N GLY A 211 -13.82 -36.24 -13.04
CA GLY A 211 -13.82 -37.46 -13.84
C GLY A 211 -13.30 -37.32 -15.27
N GLY A 212 -12.52 -36.27 -15.57
CA GLY A 212 -11.81 -36.10 -16.85
C GLY A 212 -12.62 -36.54 -18.08
N GLY A 213 -13.66 -35.80 -18.46
CA GLY A 213 -14.38 -36.14 -19.68
C GLY A 213 -15.58 -35.26 -19.99
N LEU A 214 -15.62 -34.86 -21.27
CA LEU A 214 -16.73 -34.47 -22.14
C LEU A 214 -18.01 -33.89 -21.53
N HIS A 215 -18.47 -32.83 -22.19
CA HIS A 215 -19.67 -32.06 -21.89
C HIS A 215 -20.84 -32.97 -21.50
N LYS A 216 -21.08 -33.12 -20.19
CA LYS A 216 -22.29 -33.77 -19.71
C LYS A 216 -23.37 -32.73 -19.69
N GLU A 217 -24.52 -33.06 -20.27
CA GLU A 217 -25.70 -32.20 -20.25
C GLU A 217 -26.29 -32.22 -18.83
N CYS A 218 -26.71 -31.05 -18.35
CA CYS A 218 -27.26 -30.87 -17.02
C CYS A 218 -28.63 -31.57 -16.93
N PRO A 219 -28.87 -32.47 -15.97
CA PRO A 219 -30.13 -33.25 -15.91
C PRO A 219 -31.35 -32.44 -15.42
N TRP A 220 -31.20 -31.14 -15.18
CA TRP A 220 -32.28 -30.29 -14.66
C TRP A 220 -32.96 -29.53 -15.80
N PRO A 221 -34.30 -29.49 -15.85
CA PRO A 221 -35.04 -28.88 -16.96
C PRO A 221 -34.88 -27.35 -17.00
N HIS A 222 -34.81 -26.82 -18.23
CA HIS A 222 -34.70 -25.40 -18.60
C HIS A 222 -35.89 -24.55 -18.13
#